data_AF-A0A1F5AHZ5-F1
#
_entry.id   AF-A0A1F5AHZ5-F1
#
_cell.length_a   1.000
_cell.length_b   1.000
_cell.length_c   1.000
_cell.angle_alpha   90.00
_cell.angle_beta   90.00
_cell.angle_gamma   90.00
#
_symmetry.space_group_name_H-M   'P 1'
#
loop_
_entity.id
_entity.type
_entity.pdbx_description
1 polymer ?
#
loop_
_entity_poly.entity_id
_entity_poly.type
_entity_poly.pdbx_seq_one_letter_code
_entity_poly.pdbx_strand_id
1 'polypeptide(L)'
;MISDQLKGKIRHDVASGSGKLRSLLRDLESVANIDGLDEDIRAQTAKNIMRAIREEKLLEEKKLHRLAASLKSLEGQKDVFLFYQEEALRIPGEFAEFEEFRRDLLFDPEEVKRAFVDSGGSILFLLITKTAQHSLDAASLSPEAMVTVRQSQDFFSVFREMAVATGGSIESSSDAASIFRRAVEASENYYLLYYSPTDFKPDGKFRKIEVKLKTGGFRILHRAGYIAQ
;
A
#
# COMPACT_ATOMS: atom_id res chain seq x y z
N MET A 1 18.90 20.76 -5.57
CA MET A 1 19.64 20.50 -4.32
C MET A 1 18.98 19.44 -3.42
N ILE A 2 17.72 19.58 -2.95
CA ILE A 2 17.02 18.49 -2.21
C ILE A 2 16.38 17.47 -3.16
N SER A 3 15.75 17.94 -4.24
CA SER A 3 15.12 17.06 -5.26
C SER A 3 16.11 16.04 -5.85
N ASP A 4 17.35 16.46 -6.11
CA ASP A 4 18.37 15.60 -6.71
C ASP A 4 18.85 14.51 -5.73
N GLN A 5 18.97 14.85 -4.44
CA GLN A 5 19.28 13.89 -3.38
C GLN A 5 18.16 12.85 -3.22
N LEU A 6 16.90 13.30 -3.20
CA LEU A 6 15.73 12.42 -3.13
C LEU A 6 15.64 11.50 -4.35
N LYS A 7 15.84 12.05 -5.56
CA LYS A 7 15.90 11.25 -6.80
C LYS A 7 17.01 10.21 -6.74
N GLY A 8 18.17 10.55 -6.20
CA GLY A 8 19.30 9.62 -6.02
C GLY A 8 18.93 8.44 -5.13
N LYS A 9 18.33 8.70 -3.96
CA LYS A 9 17.88 7.65 -3.02
C LYS A 9 16.78 6.77 -3.62
N ILE A 10 15.74 7.38 -4.18
CA ILE A 10 14.64 6.65 -4.81
C ILE A 10 15.14 5.77 -5.96
N ARG A 11 16.01 6.29 -6.83
CA ARG A 11 16.55 5.50 -7.94
C ARG A 11 17.38 4.32 -7.45
N HIS A 12 18.21 4.52 -6.43
CA HIS A 12 19.01 3.44 -5.86
C HIS A 12 18.11 2.33 -5.32
N ASP A 13 17.12 2.68 -4.49
CA ASP A 13 16.21 1.72 -3.85
C ASP A 13 15.30 1.02 -4.86
N VAL A 14 14.81 1.73 -5.89
CA VAL A 14 13.99 1.15 -6.96
C VAL A 14 14.82 0.21 -7.85
N ALA A 15 16.06 0.59 -8.18
CA ALA A 15 16.93 -0.21 -9.03
C ALA A 15 17.44 -1.47 -8.31
N SER A 16 17.87 -1.35 -7.05
CA SER A 16 18.35 -2.48 -6.24
C SER A 16 17.20 -3.39 -5.81
N GLY A 17 16.08 -2.82 -5.36
CA GLY A 17 14.92 -3.58 -4.87
C GLY A 17 14.13 -4.32 -5.95
N SER A 18 14.18 -3.87 -7.21
CA SER A 18 13.44 -4.54 -8.30
C SER A 18 14.24 -5.63 -9.04
N GLY A 19 15.56 -5.73 -8.82
CA GLY A 19 16.43 -6.66 -9.54
C GLY A 19 16.06 -8.13 -9.31
N LYS A 20 15.89 -8.51 -8.04
CA LYS A 20 15.52 -9.89 -7.64
C LYS A 20 14.14 -10.27 -8.16
N LEU A 21 13.15 -9.41 -7.97
CA LEU A 21 11.79 -9.58 -8.50
C LEU A 21 11.78 -9.79 -10.02
N ARG A 22 12.52 -8.97 -10.79
CA ARG A 22 12.62 -9.12 -12.24
C ARG A 22 13.26 -10.45 -12.64
N SER A 23 14.25 -10.92 -11.88
CA SER A 23 14.84 -12.24 -12.11
C SER A 23 13.81 -13.34 -11.91
N LEU A 24 13.11 -13.34 -10.78
CA LEU A 24 12.10 -14.36 -10.47
C LEU A 24 10.96 -14.38 -11.50
N LEU A 25 10.54 -13.22 -12.01
CA LEU A 25 9.53 -13.15 -13.07
C LEU A 25 10.03 -13.76 -14.39
N ARG A 26 11.30 -13.54 -14.75
CA ARG A 26 11.91 -14.19 -15.93
C ARG A 26 12.09 -15.70 -15.72
N ASP A 27 12.44 -16.12 -14.51
CA ASP A 27 12.58 -17.54 -14.17
C ASP A 27 11.21 -18.24 -14.29
N LEU A 28 10.14 -17.58 -13.82
CA LEU A 28 8.77 -18.07 -13.96
C LEU A 28 8.35 -18.20 -15.43
N GLU A 29 8.64 -17.18 -16.25
CA GLU A 29 8.40 -17.21 -17.70
C GLU A 29 9.23 -18.32 -18.37
N SER A 30 10.47 -18.53 -17.94
CA SER A 30 11.33 -19.58 -18.49
C SER A 30 10.75 -20.97 -18.21
N VAL A 31 10.27 -21.22 -16.99
CA VAL A 31 9.67 -22.50 -16.57
C VAL A 31 8.44 -22.88 -17.39
N ALA A 32 7.59 -21.90 -17.74
CA ALA A 32 6.43 -22.13 -18.60
C ALA A 32 6.82 -22.60 -20.02
N ASN A 33 7.97 -22.16 -20.51
CA ASN A 33 8.44 -22.41 -21.87
C ASN A 33 9.41 -23.60 -21.99
N ILE A 34 9.60 -24.41 -20.94
CA ILE A 34 10.46 -25.60 -21.01
C ILE A 34 9.71 -26.76 -21.66
N ASP A 35 10.09 -27.10 -22.89
CA ASP A 35 9.58 -28.26 -23.60
C ASP A 35 9.99 -29.58 -22.92
N GLY A 36 9.04 -30.51 -22.82
CA GLY A 36 9.30 -31.87 -22.30
C GLY A 36 9.54 -31.97 -20.80
N LEU A 37 9.35 -30.89 -20.03
CA LEU A 37 9.36 -30.93 -18.58
C LEU A 37 8.08 -31.59 -18.05
N ASP A 38 8.26 -32.54 -17.14
CA ASP A 38 7.16 -33.15 -16.39
C ASP A 38 6.25 -32.10 -15.74
N GLU A 39 4.94 -32.31 -15.83
CA GLU A 39 3.93 -31.32 -15.44
C GLU A 39 3.96 -31.05 -13.92
N ASP A 40 4.18 -32.08 -13.11
CA ASP A 40 4.27 -31.95 -11.65
C ASP A 40 5.54 -31.20 -11.25
N ILE A 41 6.68 -31.52 -11.89
CA ILE A 41 7.94 -30.82 -11.66
C ILE A 41 7.82 -29.34 -12.06
N ARG A 42 7.16 -29.05 -13.19
CA ARG A 42 6.90 -27.69 -13.68
C ARG A 42 6.05 -26.91 -12.69
N ALA A 43 4.92 -27.47 -12.27
CA ALA A 43 4.02 -26.85 -11.32
C ALA A 43 4.72 -26.58 -9.98
N GLN A 44 5.49 -27.54 -9.45
CA GLN A 44 6.20 -27.36 -8.19
C GLN A 44 7.31 -26.29 -8.28
N THR A 45 8.02 -26.24 -9.41
CA THR A 45 9.04 -25.22 -9.66
C THR A 45 8.41 -23.84 -9.75
N ALA A 46 7.32 -23.71 -10.50
CA ALA A 46 6.57 -22.46 -10.62
C ALA A 46 6.07 -21.98 -9.24
N LYS A 47 5.48 -22.87 -8.42
CA LYS A 47 5.03 -22.55 -7.04
C LYS A 47 6.16 -22.04 -6.15
N ASN A 48 7.34 -22.65 -6.23
CA ASN A 48 8.51 -22.18 -5.48
C ASN A 48 8.94 -20.77 -5.89
N ILE A 49 8.96 -20.48 -7.20
CA ILE A 49 9.28 -19.15 -7.72
C ILE A 49 8.21 -18.13 -7.31
N MET A 50 6.93 -18.48 -7.41
CA MET A 50 5.82 -17.61 -6.99
C MET A 50 5.86 -17.28 -5.50
N ARG A 51 6.20 -18.26 -4.65
CA ARG A 51 6.42 -18.01 -3.21
C ARG A 51 7.57 -17.04 -2.97
N ALA A 52 8.69 -17.18 -3.69
CA ALA A 52 9.79 -16.21 -3.60
C ALA A 52 9.37 -14.80 -4.07
N ILE A 53 8.57 -14.69 -5.14
CA ILE A 53 8.00 -13.41 -5.59
C ILE A 53 7.13 -12.77 -4.50
N ARG A 54 6.36 -13.59 -3.76
CA ARG A 54 5.53 -13.14 -2.64
C ARG A 54 6.39 -12.61 -1.49
N GLU A 55 7.44 -13.32 -1.13
CA GLU A 55 8.35 -12.94 -0.03
C GLU A 55 9.07 -11.61 -0.29
N GLU A 56 9.50 -11.35 -1.53
CA GLU A 56 10.10 -10.07 -1.93
C GLU A 56 9.15 -8.87 -1.79
N LYS A 57 7.84 -9.14 -1.71
CA LYS A 57 6.79 -8.13 -1.66
C LYS A 57 6.03 -8.15 -0.34
N LEU A 58 6.61 -8.68 0.72
CA LEU A 58 5.93 -8.76 2.01
C LEU A 58 5.86 -7.39 2.72
N LEU A 59 4.66 -6.97 3.07
CA LEU A 59 4.47 -5.90 4.06
C LEU A 59 4.45 -6.54 5.46
N GLU A 60 5.38 -6.13 6.33
CA GLU A 60 5.46 -6.65 7.69
C GLU A 60 4.81 -5.69 8.68
N GLU A 61 3.90 -6.19 9.52
CA GLU A 61 3.25 -5.42 10.59
C GLU A 61 4.27 -4.73 11.50
N LYS A 62 5.36 -5.44 11.87
CA LYS A 62 6.45 -4.89 12.71
C LYS A 62 7.15 -3.69 12.10
N LYS A 63 7.22 -3.58 10.76
CA LYS A 63 7.79 -2.39 10.09
C LYS A 63 6.84 -1.21 10.21
N LEU A 64 5.53 -1.43 10.09
CA LEU A 64 4.50 -0.41 10.25
C LEU A 64 4.42 0.11 11.69
N HIS A 65 4.48 -0.77 12.69
CA HIS A 65 4.55 -0.36 14.11
C HIS A 65 5.80 0.48 14.40
N ARG A 66 6.96 0.08 13.86
CA ARG A 66 8.19 0.88 14.00
C ARG A 66 8.06 2.26 13.35
N LEU A 67 7.40 2.36 12.20
CA LEU A 67 7.12 3.65 11.56
C LEU A 67 6.22 4.50 12.46
N ALA A 68 5.11 3.96 12.98
CA ALA A 68 4.22 4.68 13.88
C ALA A 68 4.94 5.18 15.15
N ALA A 69 5.76 4.33 15.76
CA ALA A 69 6.57 4.70 16.92
C ALA A 69 7.60 5.80 16.60
N SER A 70 8.25 5.72 15.44
CA SER A 70 9.20 6.75 14.98
C SER A 70 8.49 8.09 14.78
N LEU A 71 7.31 8.09 14.14
CA LEU A 71 6.50 9.30 14.00
C LEU A 71 6.12 9.87 15.37
N LYS A 72 5.73 9.04 16.33
CA LYS A 72 5.36 9.49 17.68
C LYS A 72 6.53 10.17 18.40
N SER A 73 7.76 9.69 18.19
CA SER A 73 8.97 10.22 18.83
C SER A 73 9.47 11.57 18.30
N LEU A 74 9.10 11.93 17.06
CA LEU A 74 9.50 13.19 16.46
C LEU A 74 8.67 14.35 17.07
N GLU A 75 9.23 15.55 17.15
CA GLU A 75 8.47 16.75 17.54
C GLU A 75 7.91 17.47 16.30
N GLY A 76 6.86 18.28 16.50
CA GLY A 76 6.25 19.09 15.45
C GLY A 76 5.20 18.36 14.59
N GLN A 77 4.70 19.08 13.58
CA GLN A 77 3.78 18.52 12.59
C GLN A 77 4.54 17.62 11.61
N LYS A 78 4.03 16.42 11.37
CA LYS A 78 4.63 15.45 10.44
C LYS A 78 3.61 15.04 9.40
N ASP A 79 3.97 15.25 8.15
CA ASP A 79 3.20 14.78 7.01
C ASP A 79 3.99 13.68 6.29
N VAL A 80 3.37 12.50 6.16
CA VAL A 80 3.96 11.35 5.48
C VAL A 80 3.23 11.13 4.17
N PHE A 81 3.92 11.42 3.08
CA PHE A 81 3.42 11.12 1.74
C PHE A 81 3.73 9.67 1.38
N LEU A 82 2.68 8.85 1.30
CA LEU A 82 2.77 7.44 0.96
C LEU A 82 2.34 7.24 -0.48
N PHE A 83 3.32 7.01 -1.35
CA PHE A 83 3.07 6.72 -2.76
C PHE A 83 2.90 5.22 -2.96
N TYR A 84 1.80 4.83 -3.59
CA TYR A 84 1.58 3.45 -4.01
C TYR A 84 1.09 3.43 -5.43
N GLN A 85 1.78 2.68 -6.28
CA GLN A 85 1.33 2.49 -7.66
C GLN A 85 0.61 1.16 -7.77
N GLU A 86 -0.49 1.16 -8.53
CA GLU A 86 -1.21 -0.06 -8.85
C GLU A 86 -0.27 -1.09 -9.49
N GLU A 87 -0.13 -2.22 -8.81
CA GLU A 87 0.71 -3.31 -9.26
C GLU A 87 -0.05 -4.26 -10.18
N ALA A 88 0.57 -4.55 -11.32
CA ALA A 88 0.10 -5.57 -12.25
C ALA A 88 1.32 -6.39 -12.68
N LEU A 89 1.26 -7.70 -12.48
CA LEU A 89 2.27 -8.65 -12.91
C LEU A 89 1.86 -9.28 -14.22
N ARG A 90 2.82 -9.39 -15.15
CA ARG A 90 2.64 -10.13 -16.39
C ARG A 90 3.26 -11.51 -16.22
N ILE A 91 2.45 -12.55 -16.33
CA ILE A 91 2.82 -13.94 -16.03
C ILE A 91 2.19 -14.89 -17.06
N PRO A 92 2.71 -16.12 -17.21
CA PRO A 92 2.06 -17.16 -17.99
C PRO A 92 0.63 -17.43 -17.49
N GLY A 93 -0.33 -17.53 -18.41
CA GLY A 93 -1.76 -17.71 -18.11
C GLY A 93 -2.05 -18.96 -17.29
N GLU A 94 -1.34 -20.05 -17.57
CA GLU A 94 -1.42 -21.32 -16.84
C GLU A 94 -1.19 -21.20 -15.32
N PHE A 95 -0.47 -20.18 -14.86
CA PHE A 95 -0.19 -19.97 -13.44
C PHE A 95 -1.14 -18.96 -12.78
N ALA A 96 -2.03 -18.30 -13.53
CA ALA A 96 -2.83 -17.19 -12.99
C ALA A 96 -3.85 -17.62 -11.94
N GLU A 97 -4.29 -18.88 -11.97
CA GLU A 97 -5.25 -19.44 -11.01
C GLU A 97 -4.59 -19.95 -9.72
N PHE A 98 -3.26 -19.99 -9.66
CA PHE A 98 -2.54 -20.53 -8.51
C PHE A 98 -2.73 -19.64 -7.28
N GLU A 99 -3.02 -20.25 -6.13
CA GLU A 99 -3.21 -19.55 -4.86
C GLU A 99 -1.95 -18.79 -4.42
N GLU A 100 -0.77 -19.19 -4.89
CA GLU A 100 0.50 -18.51 -4.64
C GLU A 100 0.47 -17.02 -5.09
N PHE A 101 -0.38 -16.66 -6.06
CA PHE A 101 -0.62 -15.27 -6.46
C PHE A 101 -1.68 -14.53 -5.66
N ARG A 102 -2.57 -15.24 -4.97
CA ARG A 102 -3.49 -14.62 -4.02
C ARG A 102 -2.67 -14.20 -2.81
N ARG A 103 -2.59 -12.90 -2.58
CA ARG A 103 -1.91 -12.34 -1.42
C ARG A 103 -2.94 -12.14 -0.33
N ASP A 104 -2.86 -12.96 0.71
CA ASP A 104 -3.55 -12.62 1.94
C ASP A 104 -2.63 -11.73 2.78
N LEU A 105 -3.23 -10.71 3.40
CA LEU A 105 -2.52 -9.95 4.42
C LEU A 105 -2.14 -10.90 5.55
N LEU A 106 -0.87 -10.90 5.94
CA LEU A 106 -0.40 -11.71 7.07
C LEU A 106 -0.80 -11.15 8.43
N PHE A 107 -1.53 -10.03 8.46
CA PHE A 107 -1.91 -9.32 9.68
C PHE A 107 -3.24 -8.57 9.48
N ASP A 108 -3.89 -8.22 10.59
CA ASP A 108 -5.14 -7.46 10.62
C ASP A 108 -4.87 -5.95 10.40
N PRO A 109 -5.46 -5.31 9.37
CA PRO A 109 -5.40 -3.85 9.18
C PRO A 109 -5.83 -3.02 10.39
N GLU A 110 -6.72 -3.53 11.25
CA GLU A 110 -7.17 -2.81 12.43
C GLU A 110 -6.06 -2.65 13.49
N GLU A 111 -5.10 -3.58 13.56
CA GLU A 111 -3.93 -3.40 14.46
C GLU A 111 -3.01 -2.28 13.95
N VAL A 112 -2.86 -2.16 12.63
CA VAL A 112 -2.14 -1.03 12.02
C VAL A 112 -2.88 0.28 12.30
N LYS A 113 -4.20 0.31 12.13
CA LYS A 113 -5.01 1.49 12.45
C LYS A 113 -4.77 1.96 13.88
N ARG A 114 -4.81 1.05 14.87
CA ARG A 114 -4.55 1.39 16.28
C ARG A 114 -3.16 1.98 16.50
N ALA A 115 -2.14 1.43 15.85
CA ALA A 115 -0.77 1.95 15.94
C ALA A 115 -0.67 3.38 15.39
N PHE A 116 -1.36 3.68 14.30
CA PHE A 116 -1.29 4.98 13.63
C PHE A 116 -2.20 6.04 14.24
N VAL A 117 -3.29 5.67 14.92
CA VAL A 117 -4.21 6.59 15.60
C VAL A 117 -3.46 7.59 16.49
N ASP A 118 -2.43 7.16 17.21
CA ASP A 118 -1.66 8.04 18.11
C ASP A 118 -0.20 8.25 17.66
N SER A 119 0.08 8.06 16.37
CA SER A 119 1.42 8.28 15.81
C SER A 119 1.84 9.75 15.75
N GLY A 120 0.90 10.68 15.95
CA GLY A 120 1.19 12.12 15.98
C GLY A 120 1.59 12.72 14.62
N GLY A 121 1.37 11.99 13.52
CA GLY A 121 1.54 12.49 12.14
C GLY A 121 0.31 12.23 11.29
N SER A 122 0.26 12.85 10.11
CA SER A 122 -0.78 12.68 9.09
C SER A 122 -0.24 11.82 7.94
N ILE A 123 -0.96 10.76 7.57
CA ILE A 123 -0.59 9.94 6.40
C ILE A 123 -1.40 10.41 5.19
N LEU A 124 -0.72 10.94 4.19
CA LEU A 124 -1.30 11.33 2.90
C LEU A 124 -1.04 10.21 1.90
N PHE A 125 -2.06 9.41 1.63
CA PHE A 125 -1.99 8.25 0.77
C PHE A 125 -2.28 8.61 -0.69
N LEU A 126 -1.31 8.37 -1.56
CA LEU A 126 -1.30 8.73 -2.97
C LEU A 126 -1.31 7.45 -3.81
N LEU A 127 -2.49 7.06 -4.30
CA LEU A 127 -2.65 5.93 -5.21
C LEU A 127 -2.43 6.37 -6.67
N ILE A 128 -1.35 5.89 -7.29
CA ILE A 128 -1.07 6.07 -8.70
C ILE A 128 -1.70 4.91 -9.47
N THR A 129 -2.84 5.15 -10.12
CA THR A 129 -3.52 4.15 -10.93
C THR A 129 -2.83 4.01 -12.29
N LYS A 130 -2.81 2.80 -12.87
CA LYS A 130 -2.37 2.67 -14.26
C LYS A 130 -3.50 3.08 -15.20
N THR A 131 -3.19 3.90 -16.20
CA THR A 131 -4.12 4.12 -17.32
C THR A 131 -4.41 2.76 -17.93
N ALA A 132 -5.70 2.40 -18.10
CA ALA A 132 -6.10 1.10 -18.62
C ALA A 132 -5.49 0.88 -20.02
N GLN A 133 -4.32 0.25 -20.08
CA GLN A 133 -3.84 -0.35 -21.31
C GLN A 133 -4.61 -1.66 -21.44
N HIS A 134 -5.51 -1.70 -22.42
CA HIS A 134 -6.27 -2.85 -22.90
C HIS A 134 -5.87 -4.17 -22.22
N SER A 135 -6.56 -4.53 -21.14
CA SER A 135 -6.57 -5.91 -20.68
C SER A 135 -7.31 -6.70 -21.74
N LEU A 136 -6.57 -7.44 -22.56
CA LEU A 136 -7.17 -8.48 -23.38
C LEU A 136 -7.94 -9.40 -22.43
N ASP A 137 -9.21 -9.67 -22.76
CA ASP A 137 -10.07 -10.55 -21.99
C ASP A 137 -9.36 -11.90 -21.79
N ALA A 138 -9.09 -12.24 -20.53
CA ALA A 138 -8.43 -13.49 -20.14
C ALA A 138 -9.14 -14.74 -20.68
N ALA A 139 -10.44 -14.61 -21.00
CA ALA A 139 -11.27 -15.68 -21.56
C ALA A 139 -10.97 -16.01 -23.04
N SER A 140 -10.12 -15.23 -23.73
CA SER A 140 -9.84 -15.40 -25.17
C SER A 140 -8.39 -15.81 -25.48
N LEU A 141 -7.59 -16.14 -24.47
CA LEU A 141 -6.14 -16.33 -24.61
C LEU A 141 -5.75 -17.81 -24.43
N SER A 142 -4.78 -18.28 -25.23
CA SER A 142 -4.20 -19.62 -25.11
C SER A 142 -3.53 -19.81 -23.73
N PRO A 143 -3.38 -21.04 -23.21
CA PRO A 143 -2.66 -21.31 -21.96
C PRO A 143 -1.23 -20.76 -21.94
N GLU A 144 -0.61 -20.68 -23.12
CA GLU A 144 0.73 -20.15 -23.40
C GLU A 144 0.80 -18.62 -23.38
N ALA A 145 -0.34 -17.92 -23.35
CA ALA A 145 -0.38 -16.47 -23.42
C ALA A 145 -0.03 -15.83 -22.08
N MET A 146 0.74 -14.74 -22.15
CA MET A 146 1.00 -13.90 -20.99
C MET A 146 -0.26 -13.12 -20.59
N VAL A 147 -0.69 -13.30 -19.35
CA VAL A 147 -1.82 -12.56 -18.75
C VAL A 147 -1.33 -11.51 -17.75
N THR A 148 -2.17 -10.50 -17.50
CA THR A 148 -1.87 -9.45 -16.53
C THR A 148 -2.73 -9.64 -15.28
N VAL A 149 -2.09 -9.96 -14.16
CA VAL A 149 -2.76 -10.14 -12.85
C VAL A 149 -2.53 -8.90 -11.99
N ARG A 150 -3.63 -8.26 -11.56
CA ARG A 150 -3.59 -7.13 -10.62
C ARG A 150 -3.44 -7.65 -9.19
N GLN A 151 -2.57 -7.04 -8.40
CA GLN A 151 -2.24 -7.47 -7.03
C GLN A 151 -2.36 -6.35 -5.98
N SER A 152 -3.02 -5.25 -6.34
CA SER A 152 -2.94 -4.01 -5.58
C SER A 152 -3.97 -3.85 -4.46
N GLN A 153 -4.93 -4.77 -4.34
CA GLN A 153 -6.04 -4.58 -3.40
C GLN A 153 -5.62 -4.71 -1.93
N ASP A 154 -4.61 -5.53 -1.64
CA ASP A 154 -4.29 -5.89 -0.25
C ASP A 154 -3.60 -4.75 0.48
N PHE A 155 -2.53 -4.17 -0.10
CA PHE A 155 -1.83 -3.04 0.51
C PHE A 155 -2.65 -1.75 0.48
N PHE A 156 -3.54 -1.60 -0.50
CA PHE A 156 -4.45 -0.47 -0.54
C PHE A 156 -5.26 -0.38 0.75
N SER A 157 -5.81 -1.51 1.24
CA SER A 157 -6.61 -1.53 2.48
C SER A 157 -5.79 -1.08 3.70
N VAL A 158 -4.55 -1.57 3.84
CA VAL A 158 -3.66 -1.21 4.95
C VAL A 158 -3.30 0.28 4.92
N PHE A 159 -2.90 0.79 3.76
CA PHE A 159 -2.50 2.19 3.58
C PHE A 159 -3.69 3.14 3.74
N ARG A 160 -4.87 2.71 3.30
CA ARG A 160 -6.13 3.41 3.57
C ARG A 160 -6.40 3.49 5.07
N GLU A 161 -6.27 2.40 5.83
CA GLU A 161 -6.49 2.43 7.27
C GLU A 161 -5.47 3.33 7.99
N MET A 162 -4.22 3.40 7.54
CA MET A 162 -3.23 4.36 8.06
C MET A 162 -3.63 5.83 7.82
N ALA A 163 -4.08 6.15 6.61
CA ALA A 163 -4.57 7.50 6.26
C ALA A 163 -5.80 7.88 7.09
N VAL A 164 -6.78 6.98 7.21
CA VAL A 164 -7.98 7.20 8.02
C VAL A 164 -7.65 7.32 9.50
N ALA A 165 -6.78 6.44 10.04
CA ALA A 165 -6.37 6.46 11.44
C ALA A 165 -5.82 7.82 11.87
N THR A 166 -4.96 8.38 11.02
CA THR A 166 -4.28 9.66 11.29
C THR A 166 -5.11 10.89 10.96
N GLY A 167 -6.20 10.74 10.20
CA GLY A 167 -6.96 11.86 9.67
C GLY A 167 -6.27 12.56 8.50
N GLY A 168 -5.39 11.85 7.79
CA GLY A 168 -4.80 12.33 6.56
C GLY A 168 -5.74 12.19 5.36
N SER A 169 -5.19 12.30 4.15
CA SER A 169 -5.96 12.27 2.90
C SER A 169 -5.67 11.01 2.09
N ILE A 170 -6.61 10.68 1.19
CA ILE A 170 -6.45 9.63 0.20
C ILE A 170 -6.76 10.27 -1.15
N GLU A 171 -5.81 10.19 -2.06
CA GLU A 171 -5.90 10.71 -3.43
C GLU A 171 -5.58 9.58 -4.41
N SER A 172 -6.30 9.56 -5.54
CA SER A 172 -6.10 8.56 -6.60
C SER A 172 -6.14 9.20 -7.98
N SER A 173 -5.20 8.86 -8.84
CA SER A 173 -5.16 9.27 -10.25
C SER A 173 -4.04 8.56 -11.01
N SER A 174 -4.10 8.56 -12.34
CA SER A 174 -2.95 8.24 -13.19
C SER A 174 -1.94 9.40 -13.29
N ASP A 175 -2.32 10.62 -12.92
CA ASP A 175 -1.41 11.78 -12.85
C ASP A 175 -0.83 11.93 -11.44
N ALA A 176 0.38 11.38 -11.26
CA ALA A 176 1.13 11.43 -10.01
C ALA A 176 1.44 12.87 -9.53
N ALA A 177 1.68 13.80 -10.45
CA ALA A 177 1.98 15.18 -10.09
C ALA A 177 0.73 15.91 -9.58
N SER A 178 -0.43 15.62 -10.19
CA SER A 178 -1.72 16.18 -9.77
C SER A 178 -2.16 15.69 -8.38
N ILE A 179 -2.05 14.38 -8.09
CA ILE A 179 -2.40 13.86 -6.75
C ILE A 179 -1.46 14.39 -5.67
N PHE A 180 -0.17 14.55 -5.99
CA PHE A 180 0.80 15.10 -5.04
C PHE A 180 0.49 16.56 -4.72
N ARG A 181 0.18 17.39 -5.72
CA ARG A 181 -0.24 18.79 -5.49
C ARG A 181 -1.47 18.87 -4.58
N ARG A 182 -2.50 18.07 -4.86
CA ARG A 182 -3.72 18.04 -4.01
C ARG A 182 -3.43 17.60 -2.58
N ALA A 183 -2.54 16.62 -2.39
CA ALA A 183 -2.14 16.19 -1.06
C ALA A 183 -1.41 17.31 -0.29
N VAL A 184 -0.48 18.02 -0.94
CA VAL A 184 0.20 19.17 -0.34
C VAL A 184 -0.80 20.27 0.04
N GLU A 185 -1.69 20.65 -0.88
CA GLU A 185 -2.75 21.64 -0.62
C GLU A 185 -3.65 21.23 0.57
N ALA A 186 -3.94 19.93 0.71
CA ALA A 186 -4.70 19.39 1.84
C ALA A 186 -3.92 19.41 3.16
N SER A 187 -2.59 19.30 3.13
CA SER A 187 -1.75 19.41 4.34
C SER A 187 -1.57 20.86 4.81
N GLU A 188 -1.64 21.83 3.89
CA GLU A 188 -1.43 23.25 4.21
C GLU A 188 -2.68 23.93 4.79
N ASN A 189 -3.87 23.44 4.47
CA ASN A 189 -5.14 24.06 4.86
C ASN A 189 -5.88 23.23 5.91
N TYR A 190 -5.69 23.53 7.20
CA TYR A 190 -6.41 22.86 8.28
C TYR A 190 -6.92 23.81 9.36
N TYR A 191 -8.02 23.42 9.99
CA TYR A 191 -8.53 24.03 11.21
C TYR A 191 -8.20 23.10 12.38
N LEU A 192 -7.65 23.67 13.45
CA LEU A 192 -7.35 22.90 14.65
C LEU A 192 -8.53 22.97 15.63
N LEU A 193 -9.14 21.82 15.88
CA LEU A 193 -10.19 21.66 16.87
C LEU A 193 -9.69 20.77 18.00
N TYR A 194 -9.66 21.30 19.22
CA TYR A 194 -9.33 20.54 20.41
C TYR A 194 -10.58 19.96 21.04
N TYR A 195 -10.57 18.65 21.28
CA TYR A 195 -11.59 17.94 22.03
C TYR A 195 -10.97 17.36 23.30
N SER A 196 -11.57 17.66 24.45
CA SER A 196 -11.22 17.03 25.72
C SER A 196 -12.46 16.34 26.29
N PRO A 197 -12.41 15.02 26.55
CA PRO A 197 -13.53 14.30 27.11
C PRO A 197 -13.79 14.73 28.57
N THR A 198 -15.05 14.83 28.97
CA THR A 198 -15.45 15.28 30.31
C THR A 198 -15.17 14.26 31.43
N ASP A 199 -15.13 12.97 31.13
CA ASP A 199 -14.80 11.87 32.06
C ASP A 199 -13.63 11.04 31.50
N PHE A 200 -12.45 11.67 31.41
CA PHE A 200 -11.25 11.00 30.92
C PHE A 200 -10.81 9.90 31.88
N LYS A 201 -10.67 8.67 31.37
CA LYS A 201 -10.13 7.52 32.10
C LYS A 201 -8.97 6.93 31.30
N PRO A 202 -7.74 6.91 31.82
CA PRO A 202 -6.57 6.33 31.16
C PRO A 202 -6.63 4.79 31.27
N ASP A 203 -7.57 4.17 30.56
CA ASP A 203 -7.84 2.73 30.59
C ASP A 203 -7.21 1.95 29.43
N GLY A 204 -6.38 2.61 28.62
CA GLY A 204 -5.72 2.06 27.44
C GLY A 204 -6.67 1.74 26.28
N LYS A 205 -7.96 2.09 26.38
CA LYS A 205 -8.94 1.74 25.36
C LYS A 205 -8.96 2.76 24.23
N PHE A 206 -9.26 2.26 23.02
CA PHE A 206 -9.53 3.11 21.88
C PHE A 206 -10.86 3.84 22.03
N ARG A 207 -10.82 5.16 21.85
CA ARG A 207 -11.97 6.06 21.88
C ARG A 207 -12.16 6.62 20.48
N LYS A 208 -13.22 6.19 19.80
CA LYS A 208 -13.56 6.65 18.45
C LYS A 208 -13.98 8.13 18.48
N ILE A 209 -13.50 8.90 17.51
CA ILE A 209 -13.95 10.26 17.25
C ILE A 209 -14.76 10.24 15.94
N GLU A 210 -15.89 10.95 15.93
CA GLU A 210 -16.69 11.19 14.73
C GLU A 210 -17.03 12.68 14.66
N VAL A 211 -16.69 13.32 13.54
CA VAL A 211 -16.95 14.74 13.32
C VAL A 211 -18.05 14.89 12.27
N LYS A 212 -19.11 15.64 12.62
CA LYS A 212 -20.25 15.91 11.73
C LYS A 212 -20.42 17.41 11.56
N LEU A 213 -20.61 17.84 10.32
CA LEU A 213 -20.98 19.22 9.99
C LEU A 213 -22.50 19.31 9.77
N LYS A 214 -23.08 20.44 10.16
CA LYS A 214 -24.52 20.72 9.96
C LYS A 214 -24.86 21.06 8.51
N THR A 215 -23.86 21.51 7.73
CA THR A 215 -23.99 21.92 6.33
C THR A 215 -23.04 21.11 5.45
N GLY A 216 -23.38 20.96 4.17
CA GLY A 216 -22.56 20.23 3.19
C GLY A 216 -21.53 21.11 2.48
N GLY A 217 -20.81 20.51 1.52
CA GLY A 217 -19.84 21.22 0.66
C GLY A 217 -18.39 21.21 1.16
N PHE A 218 -18.12 20.56 2.29
CA PHE A 218 -16.78 20.46 2.87
C PHE A 218 -16.31 19.00 2.93
N ARG A 219 -15.00 18.79 2.76
CA ARG A 219 -14.33 17.51 3.05
C ARG A 219 -13.79 17.58 4.48
N ILE A 220 -14.23 16.67 5.33
CA ILE A 220 -13.76 16.59 6.72
C ILE A 220 -12.65 15.54 6.77
N LEU A 221 -11.49 15.93 7.26
CA LEU A 221 -10.40 15.03 7.60
C LEU A 221 -10.18 15.13 9.11
N HIS A 222 -10.25 14.00 9.81
CA HIS A 222 -10.05 13.96 11.25
C HIS A 222 -9.46 12.61 11.66
N ARG A 223 -8.67 12.60 12.72
CA ARG A 223 -8.14 11.37 13.31
C ARG A 223 -9.29 10.45 13.70
N ALA A 224 -9.12 9.14 13.49
CA ALA A 224 -10.19 8.16 13.76
C ALA A 224 -10.56 8.05 15.25
N GLY A 225 -9.66 8.47 16.15
CA GLY A 225 -9.86 8.42 17.59
C GLY A 225 -8.59 8.70 18.37
N TYR A 226 -8.49 8.18 19.58
CA TYR A 226 -7.28 8.20 20.40
C TYR A 226 -7.25 6.97 21.33
N ILE A 227 -6.07 6.64 21.84
CA ILE A 227 -5.92 5.66 22.93
C ILE A 227 -5.90 6.45 24.24
N ALA A 228 -6.77 6.11 25.19
CA ALA A 228 -6.82 6.79 26.48
C ALA A 228 -5.68 6.29 27.38
N GLN A 229 -4.52 6.95 27.34
CA GLN A 229 -3.33 6.63 28.13
C GLN A 229 -3.05 7.68 29.19
#